data_AF-A0A3D3IZZ2-F1
#
_entry.id   AF-A0A3D3IZZ2-F1
#
_cell.length_a   1.000
_cell.length_b   1.000
_cell.length_c   1.000
_cell.angle_alpha   90.00
_cell.angle_beta   90.00
_cell.angle_gamma   90.00
#
_symmetry.space_group_name_H-M   'P 1'
#
loop_
_entity.id
_entity.type
_entity.pdbx_description
1 polymer ?
#
loop_
_entity_poly.entity_id
_entity_poly.type
_entity_poly.pdbx_seq_one_letter_code
_entity_poly.pdbx_strand_id
1 'polypeptide(L)'
;KASLATNSFMSAASFQETTKVLTEAAIKGKVDPLIGLKENVIIGKLIPAGTGMRRYREVMLDTSIADASKVIAVPEEVEDEIDDDILDDEFIEDDELAEEPVETE
;
A
#
# COMPACT_ATOMS: atom_id res chain seq x y z
N LYS A 1 -10.23 -11.69 -9.14
CA LYS A 1 -11.66 -11.30 -8.97
C LYS A 1 -12.08 -11.09 -7.51
N ALA A 2 -11.53 -11.82 -6.53
CA ALA A 2 -11.85 -11.61 -5.11
C ALA A 2 -11.63 -10.16 -4.64
N SER A 3 -10.63 -9.46 -5.20
CA SER A 3 -10.29 -8.07 -4.87
C SER A 3 -11.37 -7.03 -5.23
N LEU A 4 -12.30 -7.34 -6.15
CA LEU A 4 -13.45 -6.44 -6.43
C LEU A 4 -14.61 -6.68 -5.47
N ALA A 5 -14.71 -7.86 -4.85
CA ALA A 5 -15.82 -8.25 -3.99
C ALA A 5 -15.58 -7.87 -2.51
N THR A 6 -14.97 -6.71 -2.26
CA THR A 6 -14.77 -6.22 -0.89
C THR A 6 -16.06 -5.57 -0.38
N ASN A 7 -16.33 -5.68 0.92
CA ASN A 7 -17.52 -5.10 1.53
C ASN A 7 -17.47 -3.57 1.61
N SER A 8 -16.27 -2.99 1.55
CA SER A 8 -16.03 -1.55 1.51
C SER A 8 -16.17 -1.02 0.08
N PHE A 9 -17.03 -0.03 -0.12
CA PHE A 9 -17.13 0.63 -1.41
C PHE A 9 -15.96 1.58 -1.65
N MET A 10 -15.34 2.15 -0.60
CA MET A 10 -14.15 3.00 -0.75
C MET A 10 -12.94 2.20 -1.25
N SER A 11 -12.70 1.02 -0.68
CA SER A 11 -11.64 0.13 -1.13
C SER A 11 -11.89 -0.44 -2.52
N ALA A 12 -13.15 -0.79 -2.82
CA ALA A 12 -13.53 -1.28 -4.14
C ALA A 12 -13.39 -0.20 -5.22
N ALA A 13 -13.90 1.01 -4.98
CA ALA A 13 -13.84 2.11 -5.95
C ALA A 13 -12.41 2.53 -6.27
N SER A 14 -11.49 2.45 -5.30
CA SER A 14 -10.07 2.80 -5.49
C SER A 14 -9.24 1.74 -6.23
N PHE A 15 -9.82 0.60 -6.62
CA PHE A 15 -9.12 -0.38 -7.45
C PHE A 15 -9.43 -0.15 -8.93
N GLN A 16 -10.69 -0.33 -9.33
CA GLN A 16 -11.19 -0.17 -10.71
C GLN A 16 -12.70 0.15 -10.68
N GLU A 17 -13.27 0.55 -11.83
CA GLU A 17 -14.72 0.78 -12.01
C GLU A 17 -15.33 1.83 -11.04
N THR A 18 -14.58 2.90 -10.71
CA THR A 18 -14.93 3.96 -9.74
C THR A 18 -16.39 4.44 -9.85
N THR A 19 -16.82 4.87 -11.04
CA THR A 19 -18.15 5.43 -11.28
C THR A 19 -19.26 4.42 -10.97
N LYS A 20 -19.10 3.18 -11.39
CA LYS A 20 -20.07 2.11 -11.15
C LYS A 20 -20.17 1.75 -9.67
N VAL A 21 -19.04 1.63 -8.98
CA VAL A 21 -19.02 1.29 -7.55
C VAL A 21 -19.64 2.41 -6.71
N LEU A 22 -19.32 3.68 -7.01
CA LEU A 22 -19.85 4.83 -6.27
C LEU A 22 -21.35 5.04 -6.53
N THR A 23 -21.82 4.87 -7.78
CA THR A 23 -23.24 4.98 -8.11
C THR A 23 -24.07 3.90 -7.42
N GLU A 24 -23.63 2.64 -7.46
CA GLU A 24 -24.32 1.56 -6.75
C GLU A 24 -24.34 1.77 -5.23
N ALA A 25 -23.24 2.27 -4.65
CA ALA A 25 -23.17 2.56 -3.22
C ALA A 25 -24.12 3.72 -2.84
N ALA A 26 -24.20 4.77 -3.67
CA ALA A 26 -25.08 5.91 -3.46
C ALA A 26 -26.57 5.52 -3.56
N ILE A 27 -26.94 4.74 -4.59
CA ILE A 27 -28.32 4.23 -4.76
C ILE A 27 -28.73 3.36 -3.56
N LYS A 28 -27.82 2.50 -3.09
CA LYS A 28 -28.06 1.61 -1.94
C LYS A 28 -27.91 2.32 -0.58
N GLY A 29 -27.46 3.58 -0.54
CA GLY A 29 -27.18 4.32 0.70
C GLY A 29 -26.15 3.62 1.61
N LYS A 30 -25.16 2.95 1.03
CA LYS A 30 -24.18 2.16 1.80
C LYS A 30 -23.27 3.07 2.64
N VAL A 31 -23.02 2.66 3.88
CA VAL A 31 -22.05 3.30 4.79
C VAL A 31 -20.82 2.41 4.93
N ASP A 32 -19.63 3.00 4.82
CA ASP A 32 -18.37 2.27 4.95
C ASP A 32 -17.89 2.27 6.41
N PRO A 33 -17.69 1.10 7.04
CA PRO A 33 -17.24 1.02 8.42
C PRO A 33 -15.73 1.22 8.60
N LEU A 34 -14.93 1.37 7.52
CA LEU A 34 -13.49 1.66 7.56
C LEU A 34 -12.67 0.63 8.37
N ILE A 35 -12.96 -0.65 8.19
CA ILE A 35 -12.30 -1.74 8.95
C ILE A 35 -11.04 -2.22 8.25
N GLY A 36 -10.95 -2.03 6.93
CA GLY A 36 -9.87 -2.49 6.08
C GLY A 36 -8.65 -1.58 6.08
N LEU A 37 -7.56 -2.12 5.54
CA LEU A 37 -6.31 -1.39 5.39
C LEU A 37 -6.47 -0.19 4.44
N LYS A 38 -7.00 -0.45 3.24
CA LYS A 38 -7.01 0.53 2.15
C LYS A 38 -7.94 1.70 2.44
N GLU A 39 -9.12 1.46 3.02
CA GLU A 39 -10.01 2.55 3.48
C GLU A 39 -9.32 3.52 4.43
N ASN A 40 -8.60 2.99 5.43
CA ASN A 40 -7.92 3.82 6.42
C ASN A 40 -6.76 4.61 5.80
N VAL A 41 -6.03 4.01 4.86
CA VAL A 41 -4.98 4.72 4.10
C VAL A 41 -5.57 5.87 3.28
N ILE A 42 -6.66 5.66 2.55
CA ILE A 42 -7.27 6.70 1.71
C ILE A 42 -7.77 7.89 2.56
N ILE A 43 -8.27 7.63 3.77
CA ILE A 43 -8.76 8.67 4.68
C ILE A 43 -7.63 9.34 5.48
N GLY A 44 -6.45 8.71 5.58
CA GLY A 44 -5.34 9.20 6.40
C GLY A 44 -5.47 8.86 7.90
N LYS A 45 -6.18 7.79 8.25
CA LYS A 45 -6.23 7.25 9.62
C LYS A 45 -5.19 6.15 9.81
N LEU A 46 -4.81 5.88 11.06
CA LEU A 46 -3.95 4.75 11.41
C LEU A 46 -4.52 3.44 10.87
N ILE A 47 -3.72 2.70 10.10
CA ILE A 47 -4.10 1.41 9.55
C ILE A 47 -4.36 0.38 10.66
N PRO A 48 -5.25 -0.59 10.45
CA PRO A 48 -5.56 -1.65 11.43
C PRO A 48 -4.48 -2.75 11.47
N ALA A 49 -3.20 -2.39 11.35
CA ALA A 49 -2.07 -3.32 11.34
C ALA A 49 -0.87 -2.71 12.08
N GLY A 50 0.00 -3.57 12.62
CA GLY A 50 1.20 -3.14 13.35
C GLY A 50 0.88 -2.21 14.52
N THR A 51 1.61 -1.09 14.62
CA THR A 51 1.42 -0.05 15.65
C THR A 51 0.04 0.62 15.61
N GLY A 52 -0.68 0.51 14.49
CA GLY A 52 -2.04 1.02 14.38
C GLY A 52 -3.09 0.16 15.10
N MET A 53 -2.77 -1.08 15.49
CA MET A 53 -3.64 -1.90 16.34
C MET A 53 -3.73 -1.33 17.75
N ARG A 54 -4.91 -1.41 18.37
CA ARG A 54 -5.14 -0.92 19.75
C ARG A 54 -4.13 -1.43 20.77
N ARG A 55 -3.71 -2.70 20.65
CA ARG A 55 -2.74 -3.34 21.56
C ARG A 55 -1.36 -2.68 21.54
N TYR A 56 -0.93 -2.18 20.38
CA TYR A 56 0.43 -1.66 20.19
C TYR A 56 0.49 -0.12 20.22
N ARG A 57 -0.66 0.56 20.20
CA ARG A 57 -0.74 2.02 20.17
C ARG A 57 -0.36 2.68 21.50
N GLU A 58 -0.62 2.02 22.62
CA GLU A 58 -0.45 2.57 23.98
C GLU A 58 0.73 1.93 24.72
N VAL A 59 1.65 1.28 24.00
CA VAL A 59 2.84 0.69 24.60
C VAL A 59 3.90 1.78 24.78
N MET A 60 4.17 2.17 26.03
CA MET A 60 5.37 2.92 26.36
C MET A 60 6.56 1.96 26.41
N LEU A 61 7.62 2.29 25.67
CA LEU A 61 8.89 1.58 25.72
C LEU A 61 9.80 2.31 26.72
N ASP A 62 10.15 1.63 27.81
CA ASP A 62 11.19 2.12 28.72
C ASP A 62 12.56 1.88 28.07
N THR A 63 13.05 2.88 27.32
CA THR A 63 14.40 2.86 26.73
C THR A 63 15.48 3.23 27.74
N SER A 64 15.31 2.91 29.03
CA SER A 64 16.41 3.01 29.99
C SER A 64 17.52 2.07 29.52
N ILE A 65 18.65 2.66 29.13
CA ILE A 65 19.82 2.02 28.52
C ILE A 65 20.52 1.11 29.54
N ALA A 66 19.85 0.06 29.99
CA ALA A 66 20.35 -0.92 30.94
C ALA A 66 20.14 -2.37 30.50
N ASP A 67 19.39 -2.64 29.42
CA ASP A 67 19.26 -3.97 28.82
C ASP A 67 19.81 -3.99 27.40
N ALA A 68 21.13 -3.84 27.27
CA ALA A 68 21.90 -4.17 26.07
C ALA A 68 22.00 -5.70 25.84
N SER A 69 20.93 -6.46 26.13
CA SER A 69 20.92 -7.93 26.17
C SER A 69 19.73 -8.54 25.45
N LYS A 70 19.20 -7.86 24.41
CA LYS A 70 18.51 -8.53 23.29
C LYS A 70 19.22 -8.20 21.99
N VAL A 71 20.51 -8.56 21.95
CA VAL A 71 21.14 -8.94 20.69
C VAL A 71 20.42 -10.21 20.27
N ILE A 72 19.48 -10.10 19.32
CA ILE A 72 19.05 -11.26 18.56
C ILE A 72 20.33 -11.74 17.89
N ALA A 73 20.86 -12.87 18.35
CA ALA A 73 21.95 -13.54 17.68
C ALA A 73 21.44 -13.89 16.28
N VAL A 74 21.74 -13.04 15.30
CA VAL A 74 21.73 -13.43 13.90
C VAL A 74 22.89 -14.42 13.80
N PRO A 75 22.65 -15.71 13.52
CA PRO A 75 23.75 -16.60 13.22
C PRO A 75 24.48 -16.02 12.01
N GLU A 76 25.76 -15.75 12.21
CA GLU A 76 26.70 -15.35 11.19
C GLU A 76 26.93 -16.57 10.28
N GLU A 77 26.05 -16.79 9.29
CA GLU A 77 26.22 -17.69 8.13
C GLU A 77 24.90 -17.80 7.34
N VAL A 78 24.66 -16.84 6.46
CA VAL A 78 24.02 -17.08 5.16
C VAL A 78 24.72 -16.15 4.20
N GLU A 79 25.74 -16.67 3.52
CA GLU A 79 26.13 -16.14 2.21
C GLU A 79 24.94 -16.45 1.29
N ASP A 80 24.01 -15.51 1.17
CA ASP A 80 23.06 -15.55 0.08
C ASP A 80 23.88 -15.30 -1.20
N GLU A 81 24.12 -16.36 -1.98
CA GLU A 81 24.52 -16.22 -3.38
C GLU A 81 23.49 -15.32 -4.05
N ILE A 82 23.87 -14.07 -4.31
CA ILE A 82 23.08 -13.20 -5.18
C ILE A 82 23.29 -13.77 -6.59
N ASP A 83 22.26 -14.40 -7.16
CA ASP A 83 22.21 -14.64 -8.60
C ASP A 83 22.23 -13.26 -9.28
N ASP A 84 23.36 -12.92 -9.91
CA ASP A 84 23.56 -11.71 -10.71
C ASP A 84 22.66 -11.65 -11.97
N ASP A 85 21.78 -12.63 -12.16
CA ASP A 85 20.90 -12.79 -13.33
C ASP A 85 19.56 -12.01 -13.23
N ILE A 86 19.36 -11.16 -12.23
CA ILE A 86 18.21 -10.21 -12.18
C ILE A 86 18.70 -8.77 -12.39
N LEU A 87 19.56 -8.59 -13.39
CA LEU A 87 19.76 -7.32 -14.08
C LEU A 87 19.31 -7.48 -15.54
N ASP A 88 18.02 -7.79 -15.73
CA ASP A 88 17.38 -7.42 -16.99
C ASP A 88 16.95 -5.95 -16.89
N ASP A 89 17.91 -5.12 -17.31
CA ASP A 89 17.70 -3.82 -17.93
C ASP A 89 16.49 -3.87 -18.87
N GLU A 90 15.35 -3.29 -18.45
CA GLU A 90 14.40 -2.68 -19.38
C GLU A 90 13.44 -1.73 -18.65
N PHE A 91 14.03 -0.68 -18.06
CA PHE A 91 13.33 0.58 -17.88
C PHE A 91 14.27 1.69 -18.33
N ILE A 92 14.20 2.02 -19.62
CA ILE A 92 14.19 3.37 -20.23
C ILE A 92 14.18 3.14 -21.76
N GLU A 93 13.04 3.39 -22.40
CA GLU A 93 13.04 4.02 -23.72
C GLU A 93 12.11 5.22 -23.63
N ASP A 94 12.56 6.30 -24.26
CA ASP A 94 12.27 7.68 -23.93
C ASP A 94 10.82 8.11 -24.16
N ASP A 95 10.44 9.10 -23.36
CA ASP A 95 9.34 10.02 -23.56
C ASP A 95 9.52 10.76 -24.91
N GLU A 96 9.06 10.16 -26.02
CA GLU A 96 8.95 10.85 -27.30
C GLU A 96 7.64 11.67 -27.32
N LEU A 97 7.77 12.94 -26.90
CA LEU A 97 6.77 13.99 -27.10
C LEU A 97 6.38 14.07 -28.59
N ALA A 98 5.18 13.61 -28.92
CA ALA A 98 4.56 13.91 -30.20
C ALA A 98 4.24 15.41 -30.28
N GLU A 99 5.13 16.20 -30.90
CA GLU A 99 4.74 17.50 -31.45
C GLU A 99 3.90 17.24 -32.71
N GLU A 100 2.64 17.65 -32.69
CA GLU A 100 1.80 17.68 -33.89
C GLU A 100 2.37 18.70 -34.89
N PRO A 101 2.35 18.41 -36.22
CA PRO A 101 2.79 19.38 -37.20
C PRO A 101 1.80 20.55 -37.26
N VAL A 102 2.30 21.76 -37.04
CA VAL A 102 1.58 23.00 -37.33
C VAL A 102 1.31 23.05 -38.84
N GLU A 103 0.06 22.87 -39.26
CA GLU A 103 -0.40 23.28 -40.58
C GLU A 103 -0.29 24.80 -40.71
N THR A 104 0.61 25.26 -41.57
CA THR A 104 0.62 26.66 -42.05
C THR A 104 -0.26 26.75 -43.29
N GLU A 105 -1.35 27.51 -43.21
CA GLU A 105 -2.01 28.13 -44.38
C GLU A 105 -1.16 29.26 -44.97
#